data_AF-A0A3N5RMZ3-F1
#
_entry.id   AF-A0A3N5RMZ3-F1
#
_cell.length_a   1.000
_cell.length_b   1.000
_cell.length_c   1.000
_cell.angle_alpha   90.00
_cell.angle_beta   90.00
_cell.angle_gamma   90.00
#
_symmetry.space_group_name_H-M   'P 1'
#
loop_
_entity.id
_entity.type
_entity.pdbx_description
1 polymer ?
#
loop_
_entity_poly.entity_id
_entity_poly.type
_entity_poly.pdbx_seq_one_letter_code
_entity_poly.pdbx_strand_id
1 'polypeptide(L)'
;MKTLRFTVLILSLANCFASKSFASEPSSDQPARRTLAADGNLDHALCPVTGDPVAPEFSVALEGGKVYFSSGEALREYRGNRNDFDELARAQLVVTGQAEQIRCPVSRKELSRPVVLRIEGVDVGFASAKAQ
;
A
#
# COMPACT_ATOMS: atom_id res chain seq x y z
N MET A 1 25.26 -7.54 -72.77
CA MET A 1 23.79 -7.59 -72.68
C MET A 1 23.34 -6.79 -71.45
N LYS A 2 22.52 -5.76 -71.71
CA LYS A 2 21.58 -5.06 -70.80
C LYS A 2 22.10 -4.46 -69.48
N THR A 3 22.42 -3.18 -69.58
CA THR A 3 22.10 -2.10 -68.64
C THR A 3 20.81 -2.32 -67.84
N LEU A 4 20.85 -2.06 -66.53
CA LEU A 4 19.75 -1.33 -65.87
C LEU A 4 20.27 -0.58 -64.63
N ARG A 5 20.44 0.72 -64.82
CA ARG A 5 20.54 1.73 -63.76
C ARG A 5 19.13 1.98 -63.26
N PHE A 6 18.87 1.84 -61.97
CA PHE A 6 17.73 2.47 -61.31
C PHE A 6 18.24 3.34 -60.17
N THR A 7 18.68 4.53 -60.59
CA THR A 7 18.74 5.72 -59.74
C THR A 7 17.32 6.07 -59.34
N VAL A 8 16.96 5.91 -58.07
CA VAL A 8 15.82 6.61 -57.47
C VAL A 8 16.37 7.44 -56.32
N LEU A 9 16.80 8.62 -56.73
CA LEU A 9 17.04 9.80 -55.92
C LEU A 9 15.66 10.34 -55.54
N ILE A 10 15.25 10.17 -54.28
CA ILE A 10 14.17 10.99 -53.70
C ILE A 10 14.79 11.79 -52.56
N LEU A 11 15.33 12.93 -52.97
CA LEU A 11 15.62 14.08 -52.17
C LEU A 11 14.28 14.81 -51.94
N SER A 12 13.82 14.92 -50.70
CA SER A 12 12.84 15.92 -50.29
C SER A 12 12.99 16.12 -48.78
N LEU A 13 13.78 17.11 -48.38
CA LEU A 13 13.35 18.47 -48.08
C LEU A 13 12.61 18.54 -46.74
N ALA A 14 13.36 19.02 -45.76
CA ALA A 14 12.97 19.98 -44.72
C ALA A 14 11.53 19.86 -44.20
N ASN A 15 11.40 19.37 -42.96
CA ASN A 15 10.40 19.91 -42.08
C ASN A 15 11.05 20.31 -40.75
N CYS A 16 11.57 21.55 -40.74
CA CYS A 16 11.88 22.29 -39.54
C CYS A 16 10.56 22.62 -38.83
N PHE A 17 10.14 21.78 -37.88
CA PHE A 17 9.17 22.22 -36.87
C PHE A 17 9.94 22.86 -35.72
N ALA A 18 10.30 24.13 -35.94
CA ALA A 18 10.56 25.06 -34.87
C ALA A 18 9.24 25.72 -34.51
N SER A 19 8.71 25.47 -33.30
CA SER A 19 8.19 26.52 -32.41
C SER A 19 7.51 25.94 -31.17
N LYS A 20 7.87 26.58 -30.05
CA LYS A 20 7.13 26.76 -28.79
C LYS A 20 7.14 25.61 -27.80
N SER A 21 7.92 25.84 -26.74
CA SER A 21 7.48 25.79 -25.36
C SER A 21 6.41 24.75 -25.04
N PHE A 22 6.85 23.66 -24.43
CA PHE A 22 6.41 23.43 -23.07
C PHE A 22 7.58 22.84 -22.31
N ALA A 23 8.24 23.69 -21.54
CA ALA A 23 8.83 23.24 -20.30
C ALA A 23 7.66 22.68 -19.47
N SER A 24 7.36 21.40 -19.63
CA SER A 24 6.84 20.63 -18.50
C SER A 24 8.06 20.24 -17.70
N GLU A 25 8.58 21.19 -16.95
CA GLU A 25 9.03 20.88 -15.61
C GLU A 25 7.92 20.03 -14.98
N PRO A 26 8.17 18.80 -14.52
CA PRO A 26 7.27 18.22 -13.54
C PRO A 26 7.38 19.15 -12.33
N SER A 27 6.42 20.05 -12.24
CA SER A 27 6.16 20.90 -11.09
C SER A 27 6.26 20.01 -9.85
N SER A 28 7.36 20.22 -9.14
CA SER A 28 7.49 20.27 -7.69
C SER A 28 6.18 20.08 -6.90
N ASP A 29 5.63 18.87 -6.86
CA ASP A 29 4.89 18.33 -5.70
C ASP A 29 4.59 16.83 -5.88
N GLN A 30 5.65 16.04 -6.04
CA GLN A 30 5.54 14.59 -5.83
C GLN A 30 6.64 14.18 -4.86
N PRO A 31 6.36 14.06 -3.54
CA PRO A 31 7.29 13.39 -2.66
C PRO A 31 7.35 11.94 -3.10
N ALA A 32 8.47 11.62 -3.76
CA ALA A 32 9.02 10.29 -3.97
C ALA A 32 7.98 9.19 -4.22
N ARG A 33 7.77 8.92 -5.51
CA ARG A 33 7.67 7.57 -6.06
C ARG A 33 8.48 6.57 -5.19
N ARG A 34 7.81 5.90 -4.23
CA ARG A 34 8.29 4.70 -3.55
C ARG A 34 7.45 3.53 -4.06
N THR A 35 8.13 2.45 -4.34
CA THR A 35 7.64 1.24 -5.01
C THR A 35 6.39 0.64 -4.32
N LEU A 36 5.22 0.88 -4.92
CA LEU A 36 3.87 0.52 -4.43
C LEU A 36 3.54 -0.98 -4.61
N ALA A 37 4.28 -1.89 -3.96
CA ALA A 37 3.92 -3.31 -3.99
C ALA A 37 4.08 -4.08 -2.66
N ALA A 38 4.42 -3.42 -1.56
CA ALA A 38 4.51 -4.06 -0.24
C ALA A 38 3.93 -3.22 0.91
N ASP A 39 3.46 -2.00 0.62
CA ASP A 39 2.92 -1.08 1.59
C ASP A 39 1.39 -1.11 1.40
N GLY A 40 0.66 -1.71 2.34
CA GLY A 40 -0.80 -1.88 2.25
C GLY A 40 -1.59 -0.57 2.13
N ASN A 41 -2.91 -0.65 1.96
CA ASN A 41 -3.76 0.54 1.90
C ASN A 41 -3.81 1.23 3.27
N LEU A 42 -3.36 2.48 3.35
CA LEU A 42 -3.27 3.25 4.60
C LEU A 42 -4.45 4.18 4.88
N ASP A 43 -5.44 4.27 3.99
CA ASP A 43 -6.54 5.24 4.05
C ASP A 43 -7.37 5.12 5.34
N HIS A 44 -7.39 3.92 5.93
CA HIS A 44 -8.10 3.60 7.17
C HIS A 44 -7.19 3.01 8.26
N ALA A 45 -5.87 3.09 8.07
CA ALA A 45 -4.92 2.55 9.02
C ALA A 45 -4.80 3.49 10.24
N LEU A 46 -5.09 2.95 11.42
CA LEU A 46 -4.92 3.64 12.69
C LEU A 46 -3.69 3.12 13.43
N CYS A 47 -3.07 4.01 14.19
CA CYS A 47 -1.94 3.70 15.04
C CYS A 47 -2.37 2.73 16.15
N PRO A 48 -1.70 1.56 16.31
CA PRO A 48 -2.05 0.58 17.34
C PRO A 48 -1.88 1.10 18.76
N VAL A 49 -1.05 2.14 18.95
CA VAL A 49 -0.73 2.70 20.26
C VAL A 49 -1.64 3.88 20.59
N THR A 50 -1.87 4.79 19.64
CA THR A 50 -2.57 6.06 19.92
C THR A 50 -3.98 6.13 19.33
N GLY A 51 -4.30 5.30 18.33
CA GLY A 51 -5.55 5.39 17.57
C GLY A 51 -5.58 6.51 16.51
N ASP A 52 -4.52 7.31 16.39
CA ASP A 52 -4.42 8.38 15.40
C ASP A 52 -4.10 7.85 14.00
N PRO A 53 -4.31 8.65 12.93
CA PRO A 53 -3.85 8.32 11.58
C PRO A 53 -2.34 8.02 11.55
N VAL A 54 -1.97 7.03 10.75
CA VAL A 54 -0.58 6.57 10.64
C VAL A 54 0.26 7.46 9.72
N ALA A 55 1.57 7.47 9.95
CA ALA A 55 2.54 8.07 9.05
C ALA A 55 3.43 6.96 8.43
N PRO A 56 3.58 6.88 7.10
CA PRO A 56 4.32 5.81 6.42
C PRO A 56 5.78 5.66 6.86
N GLU A 57 6.40 6.75 7.33
CA GLU A 57 7.76 6.78 7.82
C GLU A 57 7.99 6.00 9.13
N PHE A 58 6.95 5.83 9.96
CA PHE A 58 7.07 5.11 11.22
C PHE A 58 6.43 3.74 11.07
N SER A 59 7.24 2.72 10.79
CA SER A 59 6.77 1.35 10.64
C SER A 59 7.70 0.31 11.23
N VAL A 60 7.14 -0.87 11.46
CA VAL A 60 7.87 -2.08 11.86
C VAL A 60 7.36 -3.27 11.06
N ALA A 61 8.26 -4.18 10.70
CA ALA A 61 7.87 -5.43 10.07
C ALA A 61 7.24 -6.38 11.11
N LEU A 62 6.05 -6.89 10.81
CA LEU A 62 5.32 -7.85 11.62
C LEU A 62 4.69 -8.89 10.69
N GLU A 63 5.01 -10.17 10.90
CA GLU A 63 4.39 -11.31 10.19
C GLU A 63 4.41 -11.22 8.65
N GLY A 64 5.45 -10.62 8.10
CA GLY A 64 5.60 -10.44 6.65
C GLY A 64 4.95 -9.18 6.08
N GLY A 65 4.18 -8.45 6.90
CA GLY A 65 3.66 -7.12 6.58
C GLY A 65 4.37 -6.01 7.37
N LYS A 66 3.90 -4.77 7.18
CA LYS A 66 4.35 -3.59 7.90
C LYS A 66 3.21 -2.98 8.71
N VAL A 67 3.46 -2.79 10.00
CA VAL A 67 2.59 -2.04 10.90
C VAL A 67 3.09 -0.62 10.95
N TYR A 68 2.19 0.33 10.72
CA TYR A 68 2.47 1.75 10.70
C TYR A 68 2.01 2.43 11.99
N PHE A 69 2.68 3.52 12.33
CA PHE A 69 2.46 4.28 13.56
C PHE A 69 2.30 5.76 13.24
N SER A 70 1.61 6.49 14.11
CA SER A 70 1.42 7.93 13.97
C SER A 70 2.71 8.74 14.20
N SER A 71 3.62 8.23 15.04
CA SER A 71 4.86 8.91 15.40
C SER A 71 5.99 7.95 15.79
N GLY A 72 7.22 8.48 15.84
CA GLY A 72 8.38 7.76 16.36
C GLY A 72 8.27 7.41 17.85
N GLU A 73 7.51 8.18 18.63
CA GLU A 73 7.21 7.87 20.02
C GLU A 73 6.28 6.67 20.15
N ALA A 74 5.22 6.62 19.36
CA ALA A 74 4.31 5.48 19.30
C ALA A 74 5.05 4.21 18.86
N LEU A 75 5.95 4.31 17.87
CA LEU A 75 6.80 3.18 17.47
C LEU A 75 7.72 2.71 18.61
N ARG A 76 8.30 3.64 19.38
CA ARG A 76 9.12 3.29 20.55
C ARG A 76 8.31 2.61 21.64
N GLU A 77 7.12 3.13 21.93
CA GLU A 77 6.18 2.55 22.91
C GLU A 77 5.78 1.13 22.50
N TYR A 78 5.43 0.93 21.23
CA TYR A 78 5.15 -0.40 20.68
C TYR A 78 6.33 -1.37 20.87
N ARG A 79 7.57 -0.92 20.66
CA ARG A 79 8.74 -1.79 20.86
C ARG A 79 8.98 -2.13 22.33
N GLY A 80 8.64 -1.23 23.25
CA GLY A 80 8.75 -1.46 24.69
C GLY A 80 7.67 -2.39 25.23
N ASN A 81 6.44 -2.26 24.73
CA ASN A 81 5.25 -2.91 25.27
C ASN A 81 4.52 -3.71 24.18
N ARG A 82 5.28 -4.41 23.33
CA ARG A 82 4.77 -5.07 22.11
C ARG A 82 3.56 -5.96 22.35
N ASN A 83 3.58 -6.76 23.42
CA ASN A 83 2.52 -7.72 23.72
C ASN A 83 1.17 -7.04 23.99
N ASP A 84 1.19 -5.79 24.48
CA ASP A 84 -0.04 -5.05 24.81
C ASP A 84 -0.72 -4.50 23.55
N PHE A 85 0.03 -4.36 22.45
CA PHE A 85 -0.43 -3.79 21.19
C PHE A 85 -0.46 -4.79 20.03
N ASP A 86 -0.04 -6.04 20.25
CA ASP A 86 0.15 -7.02 19.18
C ASP A 86 -1.17 -7.38 18.49
N GLU A 87 -2.28 -7.42 19.23
CA GLU A 87 -3.63 -7.65 18.67
C GLU A 87 -4.05 -6.49 17.74
N LEU A 88 -3.81 -5.25 18.15
CA LEU A 88 -4.11 -4.04 17.35
C LEU A 88 -3.18 -3.91 16.14
N ALA A 89 -1.91 -4.26 16.30
CA ALA A 89 -0.92 -4.26 15.23
C ALA A 89 -1.30 -5.28 14.13
N ARG A 90 -1.70 -6.50 14.52
CA ARG A 90 -2.20 -7.52 13.58
C ARG A 90 -3.52 -7.09 12.93
N ALA A 91 -4.42 -6.45 13.67
CA ALA A 91 -5.66 -5.92 13.11
C ALA A 91 -5.36 -4.89 12.00
N GLN A 92 -4.37 -4.02 12.20
CA GLN A 92 -3.95 -3.08 11.16
C GLN A 92 -3.45 -3.81 9.89
N LEU A 93 -2.72 -4.92 10.02
CA LEU A 93 -2.29 -5.71 8.85
C LEU A 93 -3.49 -6.24 8.05
N VAL A 94 -4.58 -6.61 8.72
CA VAL A 94 -5.82 -7.03 8.05
C VAL A 94 -6.52 -5.85 7.36
N VAL A 95 -6.66 -4.72 8.07
CA VAL A 95 -7.31 -3.51 7.52
C VAL A 95 -6.56 -2.98 6.30
N THR A 96 -5.23 -3.00 6.34
CA THR A 96 -4.36 -2.55 5.24
C THR A 96 -4.24 -3.58 4.11
N GLY A 97 -4.88 -4.75 4.24
CA GLY A 97 -4.85 -5.82 3.23
C GLY A 97 -3.50 -6.57 3.14
N GLN A 98 -2.63 -6.44 4.14
CA GLN A 98 -1.32 -7.08 4.19
C GLN A 98 -1.36 -8.49 4.80
N ALA A 99 -2.42 -8.82 5.54
CA ALA A 99 -2.61 -10.14 6.16
C ALA A 99 -4.08 -10.57 6.16
N GLU A 100 -4.30 -11.87 6.25
CA GLU A 100 -5.63 -12.46 6.45
C GLU A 100 -5.91 -12.71 7.94
N GLN A 101 -7.17 -12.55 8.33
CA GLN A 101 -7.59 -12.88 9.68
C GLN A 101 -7.66 -14.41 9.85
N ILE A 102 -6.78 -14.98 10.67
CA ILE A 102 -6.71 -16.43 10.92
C ILE A 102 -7.50 -16.88 12.17
N ARG A 103 -7.76 -15.98 13.12
CA ARG A 103 -8.43 -16.30 14.40
C ARG A 103 -9.59 -15.38 14.70
N CYS A 104 -10.60 -15.92 15.38
CA CYS A 104 -11.77 -15.18 15.86
C CYS A 104 -11.38 -14.24 17.01
N PRO A 105 -11.77 -12.94 16.96
CA PRO A 105 -11.36 -11.96 17.97
C PRO A 105 -11.98 -12.23 19.34
N VAL A 106 -13.19 -12.81 19.38
CA VAL A 106 -13.90 -13.12 20.64
C VAL A 106 -13.46 -14.46 21.21
N SER A 107 -13.52 -15.52 20.40
CA SER A 107 -13.29 -16.90 20.88
C SER A 107 -11.84 -17.37 20.79
N ARG A 108 -10.98 -16.63 20.08
CA ARG A 108 -9.58 -16.99 19.75
C ARG A 108 -9.41 -18.30 18.97
N LYS A 109 -10.50 -18.92 18.53
CA LYS A 109 -10.50 -20.13 17.69
C LYS A 109 -10.16 -19.81 16.25
N GLU A 110 -9.57 -20.77 15.55
CA GLU A 110 -9.29 -20.72 14.11
C GLU A 110 -10.56 -20.39 13.29
N LEU A 111 -10.41 -19.57 12.25
CA LEU A 111 -11.48 -19.27 11.30
C LEU A 111 -11.52 -20.33 10.19
N SER A 112 -12.25 -21.42 10.41
CA SER A 112 -12.48 -22.46 9.38
C SER A 112 -13.76 -22.27 8.56
N ARG A 113 -14.81 -21.73 9.18
CA ARG A 113 -16.09 -21.34 8.55
C ARG A 113 -16.56 -20.04 9.18
N PRO A 114 -15.92 -18.91 8.86
CA PRO A 114 -16.18 -17.65 9.55
C PRO A 114 -17.59 -17.16 9.25
N VAL A 115 -18.28 -16.67 10.29
CA VAL A 115 -19.36 -15.70 10.13
C VAL A 115 -18.69 -14.34 9.96
N VAL A 116 -18.91 -13.69 8.82
CA VAL A 116 -18.27 -12.40 8.50
C VAL A 116 -19.26 -11.28 8.74
N LEU A 117 -18.85 -10.28 9.51
CA LEU A 117 -19.57 -9.02 9.68
C LEU A 117 -18.71 -7.87 9.18
N ARG A 118 -19.35 -6.91 8.51
CA ARG A 118 -18.69 -5.68 8.07
C ARG A 118 -18.94 -4.58 9.11
N ILE A 119 -17.89 -4.12 9.76
CA ILE A 119 -17.92 -3.08 10.80
C ILE A 119 -17.09 -1.91 10.28
N GLU A 120 -17.70 -0.74 10.08
CA GLU A 120 -17.02 0.46 9.58
C GLU A 120 -16.18 0.21 8.30
N GLY A 121 -16.69 -0.64 7.40
CA GLY A 121 -16.00 -0.97 6.15
C GLY A 121 -14.88 -2.03 6.27
N VAL A 122 -14.67 -2.60 7.45
CA VAL A 122 -13.72 -3.70 7.69
C VAL A 122 -14.48 -5.01 7.83
N ASP A 123 -14.07 -6.04 7.09
CA ASP A 123 -14.65 -7.38 7.21
C ASP A 123 -13.97 -8.12 8.37
N VAL A 124 -14.76 -8.53 9.36
CA VAL A 124 -14.30 -9.25 10.55
C VAL A 124 -14.92 -10.63 10.58
N GLY A 125 -14.07 -11.67 10.63
CA GLY A 125 -14.48 -13.07 10.73
C GLY A 125 -14.64 -13.54 12.18
N PHE A 126 -15.72 -14.27 12.46
CA PHE A 126 -15.98 -14.91 13.74
C PHE A 126 -16.13 -16.42 13.58
N ALA A 127 -15.62 -17.21 14.53
CA ALA A 127 -15.64 -18.67 14.41
C ALA A 127 -17.04 -19.29 14.47
N SER A 128 -18.06 -18.54 14.92
CA SER A 128 -19.45 -18.98 15.01
C SER A 128 -20.39 -17.79 15.23
N ALA A 129 -21.69 -17.96 14.95
CA ALA A 129 -22.71 -16.92 15.18
C ALA A 129 -22.85 -16.48 16.65
N LYS A 130 -22.43 -17.30 17.62
CA LYS A 130 -22.45 -16.93 19.05
C LYS A 130 -21.30 -15.96 19.42
N ALA A 131 -20.25 -15.94 18.61
CA ALA A 131 -19.02 -15.21 18.90
C ALA A 131 -18.92 -13.88 18.13
N GLN A 132 -20.00 -13.46 17.49
CA GLN A 132 -20.11 -12.21 16.73
C GLN A 132 -20.53 -11.03 17.63
#